data_AF-A0A1F4X6D9-F1
#
_entry.id   AF-A0A1F4X6D9-F1
#
_cell.length_a   1.000
_cell.length_b   1.000
_cell.length_c   1.000
_cell.angle_alpha   90.00
_cell.angle_beta   90.00
_cell.angle_gamma   90.00
#
_symmetry.space_group_name_H-M   'P 1'
#
loop_
_entity.id
_entity.type
_entity.pdbx_description
1 polymer ?
#
loop_
_entity_poly.entity_id
_entity_poly.type
_entity_poly.pdbx_seq_one_letter_code
_entity_poly.pdbx_strand_id
1 'polypeptide(L)'
;MRNLIISETTCLENLSLEELILGKAQLKVLSDGYEELKVDAPDWVLVQSSAIVSEISRRTKDELLRRLKAAKARQASLLSRREIRQSVDAEVAELEARLK
;
A
#
# COMPACT_ATOMS: atom_id res chain seq x y z
N MET A 1 -5.69 15.74 13.38
CA MET A 1 -5.18 14.35 13.36
C MET A 1 -6.03 13.53 14.30
N ARG A 2 -6.67 12.45 13.83
CA ARG A 2 -7.33 11.49 14.72
C ARG A 2 -6.24 10.72 15.48
N ASN A 3 -6.42 10.49 16.77
CA ASN A 3 -5.58 9.53 17.49
C ASN A 3 -5.97 8.12 17.02
N LEU A 4 -5.13 7.53 16.17
CA LEU A 4 -5.28 6.16 15.72
C LEU A 4 -4.59 5.24 16.72
N ILE A 5 -5.33 4.29 17.28
CA ILE A 5 -4.80 3.19 18.09
C ILE A 5 -5.28 1.91 17.43
N ILE A 6 -4.35 1.09 16.96
CA ILE A 6 -4.68 -0.25 16.47
C ILE A 6 -4.94 -1.17 17.65
N SER A 7 -6.10 -1.81 17.63
CA SER A 7 -6.54 -2.84 18.55
C SER A 7 -7.04 -4.07 17.80
N GLU A 8 -7.28 -5.17 18.52
CA GLU A 8 -7.84 -6.41 17.98
C GLU A 8 -9.11 -6.21 17.12
N THR A 9 -9.97 -5.26 17.50
CA THR A 9 -11.26 -5.01 16.82
C THR A 9 -11.18 -3.92 15.74
N THR A 10 -9.99 -3.45 15.38
CA THR A 10 -9.86 -2.36 14.41
C THR A 10 -10.23 -2.82 13.00
N CYS A 11 -11.17 -2.12 12.37
CA CYS A 11 -11.55 -2.38 10.98
C CYS A 11 -10.62 -1.63 10.02
N LEU A 12 -9.69 -2.36 9.40
CA LEU A 12 -8.64 -1.81 8.53
C LEU A 12 -9.16 -1.22 7.22
N GLU A 13 -10.31 -1.70 6.73
CA GLU A 13 -10.92 -1.26 5.47
C GLU A 13 -11.31 0.23 5.49
N ASN A 14 -11.63 0.77 6.68
CA ASN A 14 -12.06 2.15 6.85
C ASN A 14 -10.91 3.14 7.05
N LEU A 15 -9.67 2.65 7.20
CA LEU A 15 -8.49 3.48 7.42
C LEU A 15 -7.97 4.05 6.10
N SER A 16 -7.34 5.22 6.12
CA SER A 16 -6.57 5.74 5.00
C SER A 16 -5.25 4.97 4.82
N LEU A 17 -4.56 5.13 3.68
CA LEU A 17 -3.25 4.50 3.47
C LEU A 17 -2.21 5.00 4.49
N GLU A 18 -2.26 6.28 4.85
CA GLU A 18 -1.40 6.90 5.86
C GLU A 18 -1.68 6.32 7.25
N GLU A 19 -2.96 6.12 7.59
CA GLU A 19 -3.37 5.48 8.83
C GLU A 19 -2.92 4.01 8.89
N LEU A 20 -2.99 3.28 7.78
CA LEU A 20 -2.46 1.91 7.71
C LEU A 20 -0.94 1.85 7.90
N ILE A 21 -0.20 2.81 7.32
CA ILE A 21 1.26 2.91 7.51
C ILE A 21 1.59 3.22 8.98
N LEU A 22 0.86 4.15 9.59
CA LEU A 22 1.02 4.47 11.01
C LEU A 22 0.69 3.25 11.89
N GLY A 23 -0.39 2.54 11.59
CA GLY A 23 -0.79 1.32 12.29
C GLY A 23 0.27 0.21 12.18
N LYS A 24 0.88 0.04 11.00
CA LYS A 24 2.01 -0.87 10.80
C LYS A 24 3.19 -0.53 11.72
N ALA A 25 3.53 0.75 11.81
CA ALA A 25 4.61 1.21 12.68
C ALA A 25 4.29 0.95 14.17
N GLN A 26 3.05 1.21 14.60
CA GLN A 26 2.60 0.91 15.96
C GLN A 26 2.72 -0.59 16.30
N LEU A 27 2.21 -1.47 15.43
CA LEU A 27 2.29 -2.92 15.63
C LEU A 27 3.73 -3.43 15.62
N LYS A 28 4.60 -2.82 14.80
CA LYS A 28 6.03 -3.13 14.83
C LYS A 28 6.66 -2.79 16.19
N VAL A 29 6.42 -1.59 16.70
CA VAL A 29 6.94 -1.18 18.02
C VAL A 29 6.43 -2.09 19.12
N LEU A 30 5.15 -2.51 19.07
CA LEU A 30 4.60 -3.48 20.01
C LEU A 30 5.32 -4.83 19.90
N SER A 31 5.46 -5.37 18.68
CA SER A 31 6.14 -6.64 18.43
C SER A 31 7.59 -6.62 18.92
N ASP A 32 8.33 -5.56 18.60
CA ASP A 32 9.72 -5.37 19.01
C ASP A 32 9.82 -5.31 20.55
N GLY A 33 8.85 -4.69 21.23
CA GLY A 33 8.78 -4.66 22.70
C GLY A 33 8.53 -6.02 23.35
N TYR A 34 7.68 -6.87 22.76
CA TYR A 34 7.49 -8.24 23.23
C TYR A 34 8.76 -9.08 23.03
N GLU A 35 9.42 -8.93 21.87
CA GLU A 35 10.69 -9.60 21.56
C GLU A 35 11.81 -9.20 22.54
N GLU A 36 11.93 -7.91 22.85
CA GLU A 36 12.90 -7.39 23.83
C GLU A 36 12.67 -7.98 25.22
N LEU A 37 11.41 -8.10 25.62
CA LEU A 37 11.00 -8.72 26.89
C LEU A 37 11.10 -10.25 26.89
N LYS A 38 11.45 -10.87 25.76
CA LYS A 38 11.52 -12.33 25.56
C LYS A 38 10.22 -13.05 25.92
N VAL A 39 9.10 -12.42 25.60
CA VAL A 39 7.76 -12.98 25.77
C VAL A 39 7.08 -13.01 24.41
N ASP A 40 6.18 -13.98 24.24
CA ASP A 40 5.43 -14.08 23.00
C ASP A 40 4.46 -12.92 22.86
N ALA A 41 4.46 -12.31 21.67
CA ALA A 41 3.46 -11.30 21.33
C ALA A 41 2.06 -11.95 21.26
N PRO A 42 1.00 -11.26 21.71
CA PRO A 42 -0.36 -11.75 21.55
C PRO A 42 -0.71 -12.03 20.08
N ASP A 43 -1.46 -13.10 19.82
CA ASP A 43 -1.84 -13.52 18.47
C ASP A 43 -2.49 -12.40 17.64
N TRP A 44 -3.32 -11.56 18.29
CA TRP A 44 -3.98 -10.46 17.60
C TRP A 44 -3.00 -9.45 17.00
N VAL A 45 -1.81 -9.26 17.60
CA VAL A 45 -0.76 -8.35 17.08
C VAL A 45 -0.23 -8.89 15.76
N LEU A 46 0.04 -10.20 15.69
CA LEU A 46 0.53 -10.88 14.50
C LEU A 46 -0.53 -10.87 13.38
N VAL A 47 -1.77 -11.20 13.72
CA VAL A 47 -2.91 -11.19 12.79
C VAL A 47 -3.12 -9.79 12.21
N GLN A 48 -3.20 -8.77 13.07
CA GLN A 48 -3.39 -7.39 12.62
C GLN A 48 -2.19 -6.88 11.80
N SER A 49 -0.97 -7.28 12.13
CA SER A 49 0.23 -6.90 11.37
C SER A 49 0.18 -7.47 9.95
N SER A 50 -0.16 -8.75 9.81
CA SER A 50 -0.33 -9.41 8.51
C SER A 50 -1.48 -8.79 7.70
N ALA A 51 -2.60 -8.48 8.36
CA ALA A 51 -3.76 -7.87 7.74
C ALA A 51 -3.45 -6.44 7.23
N ILE A 52 -2.76 -5.61 8.03
CA ILE A 52 -2.33 -4.27 7.61
C ILE A 52 -1.40 -4.34 6.40
N VAL A 53 -0.42 -5.25 6.41
CA VAL A 53 0.50 -5.42 5.28
C VAL A 53 -0.28 -5.80 4.01
N SER A 54 -1.20 -6.75 4.12
CA SER A 54 -2.03 -7.20 3.00
C SER A 54 -2.89 -6.08 2.44
N GLU A 55 -3.50 -5.27 3.32
CA GLU A 55 -4.35 -4.15 2.93
C GLU A 55 -3.54 -3.02 2.27
N ILE A 56 -2.34 -2.70 2.79
CA ILE A 56 -1.42 -1.75 2.14
C ILE A 56 -1.06 -2.24 0.74
N SER A 57 -0.62 -3.49 0.61
CA SER A 57 -0.24 -4.07 -0.68
C SER A 57 -1.40 -4.07 -1.67
N ARG A 58 -2.62 -4.41 -1.22
CA ARG A 58 -3.83 -4.36 -2.04
C ARG A 58 -4.09 -2.95 -2.57
N ARG A 59 -4.09 -1.94 -1.71
CA ARG A 59 -4.36 -0.55 -2.11
C ARG A 59 -3.28 0.03 -3.00
N THR A 60 -2.01 -0.27 -2.72
CA THR A 60 -0.90 0.14 -3.59
C THR A 60 -1.05 -0.49 -4.97
N LYS A 61 -1.40 -1.78 -5.05
CA LYS A 61 -1.64 -2.45 -6.33
C LYS A 61 -2.83 -1.84 -7.08
N ASP A 62 -3.94 -1.58 -6.40
CA ASP A 62 -5.14 -0.98 -6.99
C ASP A 62 -4.84 0.41 -7.57
N GLU A 63 -4.07 1.23 -6.85
CA GLU A 63 -3.63 2.54 -7.31
C GLU A 63 -2.68 2.45 -8.52
N LEU A 64 -1.71 1.53 -8.51
CA LEU A 64 -0.82 1.30 -9.65
C LEU A 64 -1.61 0.84 -10.89
N LEU A 65 -2.59 -0.06 -10.73
CA LEU A 65 -3.46 -0.49 -11.82
C LEU A 65 -4.31 0.66 -12.37
N ARG A 66 -4.82 1.54 -11.50
CA ARG A 66 -5.57 2.73 -11.91
C ARG A 66 -4.70 3.67 -12.75
N ARG A 67 -3.47 3.93 -12.30
CA ARG A 67 -2.50 4.75 -13.03
C ARG A 67 -2.13 4.12 -14.37
N LEU A 68 -1.89 2.81 -14.40
CA LEU A 68 -1.59 2.09 -15.63
C LEU A 68 -2.73 2.22 -16.64
N LYS A 69 -3.98 2.05 -16.19
CA LYS A 69 -5.16 2.21 -17.06
C LYS A 69 -5.25 3.63 -17.62
N ALA A 70 -5.01 4.65 -16.79
CA ALA A 70 -5.01 6.05 -17.23
C ALA A 70 -3.87 6.34 -18.22
N ALA A 71 -2.66 5.86 -17.96
CA ALA A 71 -1.51 6.00 -18.84
C ALA A 71 -1.74 5.33 -20.20
N LYS A 72 -2.28 4.10 -20.22
CA LYS A 72 -2.68 3.41 -21.46
C LYS A 72 -3.77 4.15 -22.23
N ALA A 73 -4.74 4.75 -21.54
CA ALA A 73 -5.75 5.59 -22.20
C ALA A 73 -5.14 6.85 -22.84
N ARG A 74 -4.18 7.51 -22.17
CA ARG A 74 -3.41 8.63 -22.72
C ARG A 74 -2.56 8.20 -23.91
N GLN A 75 -1.91 7.04 -23.83
CA GLN A 75 -1.12 6.48 -24.93
C GLN A 75 -1.97 6.29 -26.19
N ALA A 76 -3.18 5.74 -26.03
CA ALA A 76 -4.12 5.52 -27.14
C ALA A 76 -4.62 6.84 -27.76
N SER A 77 -4.78 7.91 -26.97
CA SER A 77 -5.24 9.21 -27.50
C SER A 77 -4.14 10.03 -28.19
N LEU A 78 -2.86 9.72 -27.94
CA LEU A 78 -1.69 10.46 -28.44
C LEU A 78 -1.12 9.92 -29.75
N LEU A 79 -1.90 9.15 -30.52
CA LEU A 79 -1.49 8.49 -31.78
C LEU A 79 -0.79 9.41 -32.81
N SER A 80 -0.94 10.75 -32.72
CA SER A 80 -0.32 11.73 -33.63
C SER A 80 0.84 12.57 -33.06
N ARG A 81 1.16 12.52 -31.75
CA ARG A 81 2.21 13.36 -31.14
C ARG A 81 3.38 12.52 -30.59
N ARG A 82 4.42 12.35 -31.40
CA ARG A 82 5.53 11.39 -31.23
C ARG A 82 6.32 11.54 -29.91
N GLU A 83 6.60 12.77 -29.46
CA GLU A 83 7.39 13.02 -28.24
C GLU A 83 6.61 12.73 -26.94
N ILE A 84 5.32 13.08 -26.90
CA ILE A 84 4.47 12.82 -25.73
C ILE A 84 4.20 11.32 -25.61
N ARG A 85 4.09 10.61 -26.74
CA ARG A 85 3.92 9.15 -26.76
C ARG A 85 5.08 8.42 -26.09
N GLN A 86 6.33 8.80 -26.35
CA GLN A 86 7.50 8.16 -25.73
C GLN A 86 7.54 8.34 -24.21
N SER A 87 7.16 9.52 -23.69
CA SER A 87 7.07 9.77 -22.24
C SER A 87 6.01 8.89 -21.59
N VAL A 88 4.84 8.74 -22.21
CA VAL A 88 3.76 7.88 -21.71
C VAL A 88 4.12 6.40 -21.85
N ASP A 89 4.83 5.99 -22.90
CA ASP A 89 5.32 4.62 -23.08
C ASP A 89 6.30 4.23 -21.94
N ALA A 90 7.20 5.15 -21.56
CA ALA A 90 8.11 4.95 -20.44
C ALA A 90 7.36 4.84 -19.10
N GLU A 91 6.34 5.68 -18.88
CA GLU A 91 5.47 5.62 -17.69
C GLU A 91 4.71 4.29 -17.61
N VAL A 92 4.17 3.79 -18.73
CA VAL A 92 3.49 2.48 -18.79
C VAL A 92 4.46 1.35 -18.47
N ALA A 93 5.66 1.36 -19.07
CA ALA A 93 6.67 0.33 -18.82
C ALA A 93 7.12 0.30 -17.36
N GLU A 94 7.29 1.47 -16.74
CA GLU A 94 7.62 1.59 -15.31
C GLU A 94 6.51 1.04 -14.42
N LEU A 95 5.24 1.41 -14.69
CA LEU A 95 4.10 0.93 -13.92
C LEU A 95 3.89 -0.58 -14.06
N GLU A 96 4.13 -1.15 -15.24
CA GLU A 96 4.10 -2.60 -15.47
C GLU A 96 5.23 -3.33 -14.75
N ALA A 97 6.43 -2.74 -14.69
CA ALA A 97 7.54 -3.30 -13.92
C ALA A 97 7.25 -3.33 -12.41
N ARG A 98 6.57 -2.30 -11.88
CA ARG A 98 6.20 -2.22 -10.45
C ARG A 98 5.04 -3.15 -10.05
N LEU A 99 4.30 -3.70 -11.02
CA LEU A 99 3.17 -4.60 -10.78
C LEU A 99 3.53 -6.09 -10.88
N LYS A 100 4.72 -6.42 -11.40
CA LYS A 100 5.28 -7.79 -11.47
C LYS A 100 5.88 -8.19 -10.13
#